data_AF-A0A7K4FPU7-F1
#
_entry.id   AF-A0A7K4FPU7-F1
#
_cell.length_a   1.000
_cell.length_b   1.000
_cell.length_c   1.000
_cell.angle_alpha   90.00
_cell.angle_beta   90.00
_cell.angle_gamma   90.00
#
_symmetry.space_group_name_H-M   'P 1'
#
loop_
_entity.id
_entity.type
_entity.pdbx_description
1 polymer ?
#
loop_
_entity_poly.entity_id
_entity_poly.type
_entity_poly.pdbx_seq_one_letter_code
_entity_poly.pdbx_strand_id
1 'polypeptide(L)' 'MNIIYILFLSMILFTIGIYGVTTSKVGMKVIISLEIVLNAALLDVVGVATLYYSTSVVVFALFVIAIGVIESTVGIAI' A
#
# COMPACT_ATOMS: atom_id res chain seq x y z
N MET A 1 -0.75 21.24 -2.12
CA MET A 1 -1.72 20.16 -1.89
C MET A 1 -1.73 19.86 -0.41
N ASN A 2 -2.89 19.80 0.25
CA ASN A 2 -2.93 19.62 1.70
C ASN A 2 -2.70 18.14 2.05
N ILE A 3 -1.62 17.86 2.78
CA ILE A 3 -1.19 16.52 3.20
C ILE A 3 -2.28 15.78 3.98
N ILE A 4 -3.15 16.52 4.66
CA ILE A 4 -4.25 15.99 5.46
C ILE A 4 -5.17 15.12 4.60
N TYR A 5 -5.48 15.52 3.36
CA TYR A 5 -6.33 14.69 2.49
C TYR A 5 -5.66 13.37 2.10
N ILE A 6 -4.35 13.37 1.90
CA ILE A 6 -3.58 12.17 1.56
C ILE A 6 -3.53 11.22 2.76
N LEU A 7 -3.28 11.77 3.95
CA LEU A 7 -3.27 11.02 5.21
C LEU A 7 -4.63 10.35 5.49
N PHE A 8 -5.72 11.11 5.35
CA PHE A 8 -7.07 10.56 5.52
C PHE A 8 -7.39 9.49 4.48
N LEU A 9 -7.05 9.72 3.20
CA LEU A 9 -7.26 8.73 2.15
C LEU A 9 -6.46 7.45 2.39
N SER A 10 -5.19 7.57 2.77
CA SER A 10 -4.35 6.43 3.14
C SER A 10 -4.96 5.65 4.31
N MET A 11 -5.37 6.33 5.38
CA MET A 11 -5.97 5.67 6.56
C MET A 11 -7.25 4.91 6.24
N ILE A 12 -8.11 5.49 5.39
CA ILE A 12 -9.34 4.84 4.92
C ILE A 12 -8.99 3.58 4.12
N LEU A 13 -8.09 3.69 3.14
CA LEU A 13 -7.68 2.56 2.31
C LEU A 13 -6.98 1.46 3.12
N PHE A 14 -6.14 1.83 4.08
CA PHE A 14 -5.45 0.91 4.96
C PHE A 14 -6.44 0.10 5.81
N THR A 15 -7.46 0.76 6.35
CA THR A 15 -8.53 0.11 7.13
C THR A 15 -9.36 -0.82 6.24
N ILE A 16 -9.69 -0.41 5.00
CA ILE A 16 -10.38 -1.26 4.02
C ILE A 16 -9.55 -2.50 3.68
N GLY A 17 -8.25 -2.32 3.46
CA GLY A 17 -7.31 -3.42 3.19
C GLY A 17 -7.26 -4.42 4.34
N ILE A 18 -7.10 -3.94 5.58
CA ILE A 18 -7.12 -4.81 6.78
C ILE A 18 -8.44 -5.56 6.89
N TYR A 19 -9.57 -4.86 6.75
CA TYR A 19 -10.89 -5.48 6.78
C TYR A 19 -11.04 -6.57 5.71
N GLY A 20 -10.52 -6.30 4.51
CA GLY A 20 -10.47 -7.25 3.39
C GLY A 20 -9.64 -8.49 3.73
N VAL A 21 -8.45 -8.32 4.31
CA VAL A 21 -7.58 -9.43 4.74
C VAL A 21 -8.29 -10.29 5.79
N THR A 22 -8.91 -9.69 6.81
CA THR A 22 -9.53 -10.44 7.91
C THR A 22 -10.82 -11.15 7.53
N THR A 23 -11.58 -10.61 6.57
CA THR A 23 -12.91 -11.13 6.19
C THR A 23 -12.85 -12.09 5.01
N SER A 24 -11.74 -12.08 4.26
CA SER A 24 -11.60 -12.89 3.05
C SER A 24 -11.49 -14.38 3.37
N LYS A 25 -12.36 -15.18 2.74
CA LYS A 25 -12.32 -16.65 2.78
C LYS A 25 -11.59 -17.28 1.59
N VAL A 26 -11.08 -16.45 0.67
CA VAL A 26 -10.45 -16.85 -0.59
C VAL A 26 -9.05 -16.27 -0.62
N GLY A 27 -8.04 -17.11 -0.87
CA GLY A 27 -6.62 -16.68 -0.89
C GLY A 27 -6.36 -15.52 -1.84
N MET A 28 -6.91 -15.56 -3.06
CA MET A 28 -6.82 -14.45 -4.01
C MET A 28 -7.37 -13.12 -3.45
N LYS A 29 -8.49 -13.16 -2.70
CA LYS A 29 -9.04 -11.95 -2.08
C LYS A 29 -8.16 -11.43 -0.94
N VAL A 30 -7.48 -12.33 -0.22
CA VAL A 30 -6.48 -11.96 0.80
C VAL A 30 -5.33 -11.22 0.13
N ILE A 31 -4.77 -11.74 -0.96
CA ILE A 31 -3.65 -11.12 -1.70
C ILE A 31 -4.05 -9.73 -2.23
N ILE A 32 -5.22 -9.60 -2.86
CA ILE A 32 -5.71 -8.30 -3.34
C ILE A 32 -5.89 -7.31 -2.18
N SER A 33 -6.33 -7.79 -1.02
CA SER A 33 -6.49 -6.94 0.16
C SER A 33 -5.13 -6.51 0.74
N LEU A 34 -4.11 -7.37 0.69
CA LEU A 34 -2.73 -7.04 1.04
C LEU A 34 -2.15 -5.97 0.12
N GLU A 35 -2.40 -6.04 -1.19
CA GLU A 35 -2.00 -5.00 -2.14
C GLU A 35 -2.64 -3.64 -1.81
N ILE A 36 -3.90 -3.64 -1.34
CA ILE A 36 -4.57 -2.40 -0.89
C ILE A 36 -3.88 -1.83 0.36
N VAL A 37 -3.51 -2.68 1.33
CA VAL A 37 -2.77 -2.27 2.54
C VAL A 37 -1.42 -1.67 2.18
N LEU A 38 -0.65 -2.34 1.33
CA LEU A 38 0.69 -1.89 0.89
C LEU A 38 0.61 -0.58 0.12
N ASN A 39 -0.34 -0.45 -0.81
CA ASN A 39 -0.52 0.79 -1.57
C ASN A 39 -1.00 1.96 -0.68
N ALA A 40 -1.84 1.71 0.32
CA ALA A 40 -2.24 2.72 1.28
C ALA A 40 -1.05 3.23 2.11
N ALA A 41 -0.20 2.32 2.61
CA ALA A 41 1.02 2.68 3.33
C ALA A 41 2.00 3.47 2.44
N LEU A 42 2.14 3.08 1.17
CA LEU A 42 3.00 3.82 0.23
C LEU A 42 2.46 5.23 -0.08
N LEU A 43 1.14 5.40 -0.14
CA LEU A 43 0.52 6.72 -0.33
C LEU A 43 0.88 7.68 0.83
N ASP A 44 0.88 7.17 2.06
CA ASP A 44 1.27 7.93 3.25
C ASP A 44 2.76 8.29 3.21
N VAL A 45 3.61 7.29 2.98
CA VAL A 45 5.08 7.46 2.91
C VAL A 45 5.48 8.46 1.83
N VAL A 46 4.91 8.37 0.63
CA VAL A 46 5.19 9.32 -0.48
C VAL A 46 4.61 10.71 -0.20
N GLY A 47 3.45 10.79 0.46
CA GLY A 47 2.90 12.05 0.95
C GLY A 47 3.88 12.76 1.88
N VAL A 48 4.39 12.04 2.89
CA VAL A 48 5.38 12.54 3.84
C VAL A 48 6.71 12.89 3.15
N ALA A 49 7.16 12.05 2.20
CA ALA A 49 8.37 12.32 1.41
C ALA A 49 8.30 13.65 0.66
N THR A 50 7.12 13.99 0.13
CA THR A 50 6.86 15.25 -0.58
C THR A 50 6.93 16.45 0.36
N LEU A 51 6.51 16.30 1.62
CA LEU A 51 6.57 17.35 2.64
C LEU A 51 8.02 17.68 3.06
N TYR A 52 8.89 16.67 3.10
CA TYR A 52 10.30 16.80 3.47
C TYR A 52 11.26 16.87 2.27
N TYR A 53 10.75 16.95 1.04
CA TYR A 53 11.55 16.95 -0.20
C TYR A 53 12.56 15.79 -0.28
N SER A 54 12.19 14.62 0.24
CA SER A 54 13.10 13.48 0.36
C SER A 54 12.97 12.53 -0.82
N THR A 55 13.92 12.63 -1.76
CA THR A 55 13.98 11.72 -2.92
C THR A 55 14.28 10.28 -2.51
N SER A 56 15.07 10.06 -1.46
CA SER A 56 15.42 8.72 -0.98
C SER A 56 14.20 7.90 -0.56
N VAL A 57 13.21 8.55 0.05
CA VAL A 57 11.97 7.88 0.48
C VAL A 57 11.10 7.52 -0.73
N VAL A 58 11.07 8.38 -1.77
CA VAL A 58 10.37 8.07 -3.03
C VAL A 58 11.04 6.88 -3.75
N VAL A 59 12.37 6.82 -3.76
CA VAL A 59 13.12 5.68 -4.32
C VAL A 59 12.82 4.40 -3.53
N PHE A 60 12.77 4.47 -2.19
CA PHE A 60 12.36 3.34 -1.35
C PHE A 60 10.94 2.85 -1.70
N ALA A 61 9.99 3.77 -1.91
CA ALA A 61 8.63 3.41 -2.31
C ALA A 61 8.58 2.63 -3.63
N LEU A 62 9.43 2.97 -4.61
CA LEU A 62 9.56 2.21 -5.86
C LEU A 62 10.05 0.77 -5.64
N PHE A 63 10.97 0.56 -4.70
CA PHE A 63 11.40 -0.80 -4.31
C PHE A 63 10.27 -1.60 -3.68
N VAL A 64 9.44 -0.98 -2.83
CA VAL A 64 8.28 -1.66 -2.23
C VAL A 64 7.25 -2.03 -3.31
N ILE A 65 7.01 -1.16 -4.30
CA ILE A 65 6.15 -1.49 -5.45
C ILE A 65 6.71 -2.71 -6.21
N ALA A 66 8.02 -2.76 -6.45
CA ALA A 66 8.65 -3.91 -7.09
C ALA A 66 8.48 -5.20 -6.27
N ILE A 67 8.55 -5.11 -4.94
CA ILE A 67 8.28 -6.25 -4.05
C ILE A 67 6.81 -6.67 -4.13
N GLY A 68 5.85 -5.74 -4.18
CA GLY A 68 4.43 -6.06 -4.33
C GLY A 68 4.13 -6.81 -5.64
N VAL A 69 4.78 -6.43 -6.75
CA VAL A 69 4.69 -7.18 -8.01
C VAL A 69 5.19 -8.62 -7.85
N ILE A 70 6.28 -8.83 -7.12
CA ILE A 70 6.82 -10.17 -6.84
C ILE A 70 5.86 -10.95 -5.93
N GLU A 71 5.37 -10.34 -4.85
CA GLU A 71 4.41 -10.95 -3.91
C GLU A 71 3.15 -11.41 -4.63
N SER A 72 2.49 -10.53 -5.37
CA SER A 72 1.26 -10.85 -6.11
C SER A 72 1.47 -11.95 -7.15
N THR A 73 2.60 -11.94 -7.86
CA THR A 73 2.94 -13.01 -8.82
C THR A 73 3.09 -14.36 -8.12
N VAL A 74 3.81 -14.40 -7.00
CA VAL A 74 4.00 -15.63 -6.21
C VAL A 74 2.68 -16.09 -5.59
N GLY A 75 1.89 -15.16 -5.04
CA GLY A 75 0.62 -15.47 -4.41
C GLY A 75 -0.44 -16.01 -5.39
N ILE A 76 -0.41 -15.60 -6.66
CA ILE A 76 -1.29 -16.16 -7.71
C ILE A 76 -0.80 -17.54 -8.17
N ALA A 77 0.50 -17.81 -8.10
CA ALA A 77 1.09 -19.07 -8.54
C ALA A 77 0.86 -20.24 -7.57
N ILE A 78 0.47 -19.96 -6.33
CA ILE A 78 0.20 -20.94 -5.26
C ILE A 78 -1.32 -21.16 -5.14
#